data_AF-A0A2N2GDL7-F1
#
_entry.id   AF-A0A2N2GDL7-F1
#
_cell.length_a   1.000
_cell.length_b   1.000
_cell.length_c   1.000
_cell.angle_alpha   90.00
_cell.angle_beta   90.00
_cell.angle_gamma   90.00
#
_symmetry.space_group_name_H-M   'P 1'
#
loop_
_entity.id
_entity.type
_entity.pdbx_description
1 polymer ?
#
loop_
_entity_poly.entity_id
_entity_poly.type
_entity_poly.pdbx_seq_one_letter_code
_entity_poly.pdbx_strand_id
1 'polypeptide(L)'
;MSYNKIVLRYVDGRTRKGTTGNFSPDREKFHVTPAGATPESMPLEVHTGDLKAIFFVREFEGNREYQDHKFFDAGLTVIGRKVKVVFNDGEVLVGSTTSYNPDRQGFFINPADPKSNIERCFVVKKATSKITII
;
A
#
# COMPACT_ATOMS: atom_id res chain seq x y z
N MET A 1 -0.64 20.45 9.07
CA MET A 1 -0.26 19.61 7.91
C MET A 1 -0.63 18.19 8.25
N SER A 2 -1.44 17.52 7.42
CA SER A 2 -1.81 16.12 7.66
C SER A 2 -0.74 15.21 7.05
N TYR A 3 -0.11 14.38 7.86
CA TYR A 3 0.82 13.36 7.39
C TYR A 3 0.07 12.04 7.18
N ASN A 4 0.42 11.30 6.13
CA ASN A 4 -0.20 10.01 5.87
C ASN A 4 0.35 8.97 6.86
N LYS A 5 -0.52 8.25 7.57
CA LYS A 5 -0.13 7.03 8.31
C LYS A 5 0.09 5.90 7.31
N ILE A 6 1.25 5.25 7.41
CA ILE A 6 1.63 4.19 6.49
C ILE A 6 2.17 2.97 7.22
N VAL A 7 1.93 1.81 6.61
CA VAL A 7 2.60 0.54 6.92
C VAL A 7 3.43 0.15 5.70
N LEU A 8 4.74 0.11 5.88
CA LEU A 8 5.70 -0.37 4.90
C LEU A 8 5.87 -1.88 5.05
N ARG A 9 5.68 -2.62 3.96
CA ARG A 9 6.04 -4.03 3.87
C ARG A 9 7.23 -4.16 2.94
N TYR A 10 8.33 -4.71 3.44
CA TYR A 10 9.57 -4.92 2.69
C TYR A 10 9.54 -6.27 1.98
N VAL A 11 10.29 -6.40 0.89
CA VAL A 11 10.42 -7.67 0.16
C VAL A 11 11.08 -8.78 0.99
N ASP A 12 11.84 -8.40 2.03
CA ASP A 12 12.48 -9.31 2.98
C ASP A 12 11.58 -9.70 4.19
N GLY A 13 10.31 -9.31 4.17
CA GLY A 13 9.34 -9.61 5.21
C GLY A 13 9.32 -8.62 6.38
N ARG A 14 10.27 -7.68 6.47
CA ARG A 14 10.22 -6.62 7.49
C ARG A 14 8.97 -5.76 7.32
N THR A 15 8.46 -5.26 8.46
CA THR A 15 7.34 -4.33 8.50
C THR A 15 7.71 -3.11 9.32
N ARG A 16 7.41 -1.91 8.83
CA ARG A 16 7.60 -0.66 9.58
C ARG A 16 6.35 0.20 9.51
N LYS A 17 5.96 0.78 10.63
CA LYS A 17 4.86 1.74 10.72
C LYS A 17 5.42 3.14 10.90
N GLY A 18 4.74 4.14 10.37
CA GLY A 18 5.16 5.53 10.52
C GLY A 18 4.30 6.49 9.73
N THR A 19 4.77 7.72 9.63
CA THR A 19 4.10 8.76 8.86
C THR A 19 5.03 9.30 7.77
N THR A 20 4.45 9.72 6.64
CA THR A 20 5.18 10.39 5.56
C THR A 20 4.44 11.60 5.04
N GLY A 21 5.21 12.62 4.65
CA GLY A 21 4.72 13.83 3.99
C GLY A 21 5.24 14.03 2.57
N ASN A 22 6.14 13.17 2.09
CA ASN A 22 6.85 13.38 0.82
C ASN A 22 6.94 12.15 -0.09
N PHE A 23 6.14 11.10 0.18
CA PHE A 23 6.05 9.98 -0.75
C PHE A 23 5.53 10.44 -2.12
N SER A 24 6.23 10.02 -3.17
CA SER A 24 5.84 10.22 -4.56
C SER A 24 6.09 8.93 -5.35
N PRO A 25 5.12 8.45 -6.15
CA PRO A 25 5.26 7.23 -6.94
C PRO A 25 6.31 7.34 -8.05
N ASP A 26 6.76 8.55 -8.37
CA ASP A 26 7.74 8.83 -9.42
C ASP A 26 9.16 9.07 -8.84
N ARG A 27 9.33 8.95 -7.51
CA ARG A 27 10.63 9.06 -6.82
C ARG A 27 11.07 7.69 -6.29
N GLU A 28 12.37 7.45 -6.33
CA GLU A 28 12.96 6.20 -5.83
C GLU A 28 13.03 6.16 -4.30
N LYS A 29 13.07 7.33 -3.66
CA LYS A 29 13.23 7.47 -2.22
C LYS A 29 12.26 8.47 -1.62
N PHE A 30 11.93 8.25 -0.36
CA PHE A 30 11.11 9.14 0.46
C PHE A 30 11.49 9.00 1.93
N HIS A 31 10.89 9.84 2.79
CA HIS A 31 11.21 9.84 4.21
C HIS A 31 10.01 9.39 5.04
N VAL A 32 10.30 8.66 6.11
CA VAL A 32 9.31 8.16 7.06
C VAL A 32 9.73 8.49 8.48
N THR A 33 8.85 9.15 9.22
CA THR A 33 8.98 9.27 10.66
C THR A 33 8.40 8.01 11.29
N PRO A 34 9.20 7.17 11.98
CA PRO A 34 8.70 5.93 12.57
C PRO A 34 7.57 6.17 13.58
N ALA A 35 6.64 5.23 13.70
CA ALA A 35 5.62 5.28 14.75
C ALA A 35 6.30 5.20 16.13
N GLY A 36 5.93 6.10 17.04
CA GLY A 36 6.56 6.22 18.37
C GLY A 36 7.87 6.99 18.40
N ALA A 37 8.29 7.59 17.27
CA ALA A 37 9.45 8.48 17.22
C ALA A 37 9.26 9.73 18.11
N THR A 38 10.34 10.16 18.76
CA THR A 38 10.37 11.43 19.48
C THR A 38 10.48 12.60 18.50
N PRO A 39 10.15 13.85 18.89
CA PRO A 39 10.33 15.02 18.03
C PRO A 39 11.75 15.23 17.50
N GLU A 40 12.76 14.71 18.20
CA GLU A 40 14.18 14.79 17.84
C GLU A 40 14.63 13.68 16.89
N SER A 41 13.78 12.68 16.66
CA SER A 41 14.12 11.54 15.80
C SER A 41 14.23 11.98 14.34
N MET A 42 15.36 11.68 13.71
CA MET A 42 15.53 11.91 12.28
C MET A 42 14.62 10.98 11.47
N PRO A 43 13.95 11.48 10.41
CA PRO A 43 13.20 10.63 9.49
C PRO A 43 14.12 9.59 8.82
N LEU A 44 13.60 8.39 8.65
CA LEU A 44 14.25 7.31 7.92
C LEU A 44 14.12 7.54 6.42
N GLU A 45 15.23 7.51 5.69
CA GLU A 45 15.21 7.38 4.23
C GLU A 45 14.81 5.95 3.84
N VAL A 46 13.82 5.83 2.97
CA VAL A 46 13.28 4.56 2.48
C VAL A 46 13.39 4.53 0.96
N HIS A 47 13.95 3.45 0.43
CA HIS A 47 13.98 3.16 -1.00
C HIS A 47 12.72 2.36 -1.39
N THR A 48 11.94 2.88 -2.34
CA THR A 48 10.71 2.23 -2.81
C THR A 48 10.99 0.85 -3.42
N GLY A 49 12.15 0.66 -4.04
CA GLY A 49 12.56 -0.61 -4.64
C GLY A 49 12.77 -1.77 -3.66
N ASP A 50 12.96 -1.47 -2.36
CA ASP A 50 13.10 -2.48 -1.29
C ASP A 50 11.73 -2.91 -0.73
N LEU A 51 10.67 -2.23 -1.14
CA LEU A 51 9.34 -2.46 -0.64
C LEU A 51 8.58 -3.45 -1.51
N LYS A 52 7.76 -4.24 -0.85
CA LYS A 52 6.65 -4.96 -1.48
C LYS A 52 5.51 -3.99 -1.80
N ALA A 53 5.12 -3.21 -0.79
CA ALA A 53 4.00 -2.28 -0.86
C ALA A 53 4.04 -1.25 0.26
N ILE A 54 3.36 -0.12 0.03
CA ILE A 54 3.09 0.92 1.01
C ILE A 54 1.58 0.96 1.24
N PHE A 55 1.13 0.59 2.42
CA PHE A 55 -0.27 0.63 2.80
C PHE A 55 -0.55 1.93 3.53
N PHE A 56 -1.42 2.76 2.96
CA PHE A 56 -1.95 3.95 3.62
C PHE A 56 -3.11 3.50 4.48
N VAL A 57 -3.03 3.74 5.78
CA VAL A 57 -3.97 3.17 6.76
C VAL A 57 -4.64 4.27 7.58
N ARG A 58 -5.88 4.02 8.01
CA ARG A 58 -6.58 4.93 8.93
C ARG A 58 -5.93 4.91 10.32
N GLU A 59 -5.64 3.72 10.81
CA GLU A 59 -5.00 3.48 12.12
C GLU A 59 -3.89 2.43 12.03
N PHE A 60 -2.90 2.49 12.93
CA PHE A 60 -1.78 1.55 12.92
C PHE A 60 -2.16 0.17 13.45
N GLU A 61 -3.05 0.11 14.43
CA GLU A 61 -3.50 -1.12 15.09
C GLU A 61 -4.55 -1.83 14.23
N GLY A 62 -5.42 -1.06 13.56
CA GLY A 62 -6.57 -1.57 12.82
C GLY A 62 -7.53 -2.38 13.70
N ASN A 63 -8.40 -3.16 13.07
CA ASN A 63 -9.20 -4.17 13.77
C ASN A 63 -8.59 -5.56 13.52
N ARG A 64 -8.01 -6.17 14.54
CA ARG A 64 -7.36 -7.49 14.44
C ARG A 64 -8.35 -8.64 14.21
N GLU A 65 -9.62 -8.44 14.55
CA GLU A 65 -10.69 -9.43 14.37
C GLU A 65 -11.33 -9.33 12.98
N TYR A 66 -11.07 -8.23 12.25
CA TYR A 66 -11.57 -8.04 10.90
C TYR A 66 -10.58 -8.58 9.87
N GLN A 67 -11.07 -9.46 9.00
CA GLN A 67 -10.31 -9.97 7.86
C GLN A 67 -10.89 -9.39 6.58
N ASP A 68 -10.09 -8.54 5.91
CA ASP A 68 -10.48 -7.93 4.65
C ASP A 68 -10.84 -9.00 3.61
N HIS A 69 -12.00 -8.84 2.99
CA HIS A 69 -12.39 -9.72 1.89
C HIS A 69 -11.76 -9.31 0.55
N LYS A 70 -11.63 -10.29 -0.34
CA LYS A 70 -10.97 -10.12 -1.66
C LYS A 70 -11.96 -10.15 -2.83
N PHE A 71 -13.18 -9.68 -2.58
CA PHE A 71 -14.25 -9.55 -3.56
C PHE A 71 -14.92 -8.18 -3.41
N PHE A 72 -15.61 -7.74 -4.46
CA PHE A 72 -16.39 -6.50 -4.42
C PHE A 72 -17.82 -6.80 -3.98
N ASP A 73 -18.36 -6.02 -3.07
CA ASP A 73 -19.74 -6.18 -2.61
C ASP A 73 -20.73 -5.95 -3.75
N ALA A 74 -21.79 -6.76 -3.78
CA ALA A 74 -22.84 -6.62 -4.76
C ALA A 74 -23.53 -5.25 -4.65
N GLY A 75 -23.72 -4.58 -5.79
CA GLY A 75 -24.40 -3.28 -5.85
C GLY A 75 -23.51 -2.06 -5.56
N LEU A 76 -22.23 -2.25 -5.20
CA LEU A 76 -21.29 -1.12 -5.09
C LEU A 76 -20.68 -0.75 -6.44
N THR A 77 -20.76 0.53 -6.80
CA THR A 77 -20.06 1.07 -7.97
C THR A 77 -18.55 1.12 -7.68
N VAL A 78 -17.78 0.42 -8.51
CA VAL A 78 -16.31 0.42 -8.41
C VAL A 78 -15.73 1.42 -9.39
N ILE A 79 -14.95 2.37 -8.87
CA ILE A 79 -14.25 3.36 -9.69
C ILE A 79 -12.92 2.74 -10.19
N GLY A 80 -12.69 2.84 -11.50
CA GLY A 80 -11.47 2.34 -12.15
C GLY A 80 -11.55 0.87 -12.57
N ARG A 81 -10.40 0.31 -12.96
CA ARG A 81 -10.27 -1.10 -13.37
C ARG A 81 -10.13 -1.97 -12.13
N LYS A 82 -10.90 -3.06 -12.05
CA LYS A 82 -10.71 -4.08 -11.02
C LYS A 82 -9.44 -4.87 -11.34
N VAL A 83 -8.65 -5.14 -10.32
CA VAL A 83 -7.35 -5.77 -10.47
C VAL A 83 -7.12 -6.76 -9.33
N LYS A 84 -6.53 -7.90 -9.69
CA LYS A 84 -5.93 -8.86 -8.78
C LYS A 84 -4.42 -8.81 -8.94
N VAL A 85 -3.72 -8.58 -7.84
CA VAL A 85 -2.26 -8.65 -7.75
C VAL A 85 -1.86 -9.87 -6.94
N VAL A 86 -0.95 -10.66 -7.49
CA VAL A 86 -0.26 -11.73 -6.80
C VAL A 86 1.18 -11.27 -6.57
N PHE A 87 1.61 -11.25 -5.32
CA PHE A 87 2.97 -10.91 -4.94
C PHE A 87 3.92 -12.10 -5.10
N ASN A 88 5.24 -11.84 -5.10
CA ASN A 88 6.25 -12.89 -5.22
C ASN A 88 6.25 -13.86 -4.02
N ASP A 89 5.74 -13.43 -2.86
CA ASP A 89 5.56 -14.27 -1.67
C ASP A 89 4.21 -15.02 -1.65
N GLY A 90 3.43 -14.93 -2.73
CA GLY A 90 2.14 -15.62 -2.86
C GLY A 90 0.96 -14.90 -2.21
N GLU A 91 1.17 -13.79 -1.48
CA GLU A 91 0.06 -12.99 -0.98
C GLU A 91 -0.75 -12.40 -2.16
N VAL A 92 -2.04 -12.17 -1.93
CA VAL A 92 -2.98 -11.67 -2.95
C VAL A 92 -3.67 -10.42 -2.46
N LEU A 93 -3.64 -9.36 -3.28
CA LEU A 93 -4.41 -8.13 -3.09
C LEU A 93 -5.42 -7.98 -4.24
N VAL A 94 -6.67 -7.68 -3.89
CA VAL A 94 -7.75 -7.39 -4.85
C VAL A 94 -8.29 -6.01 -4.56
N GLY A 95 -8.50 -5.23 -5.61
CA GLY A 95 -8.99 -3.86 -5.49
C GLY A 95 -9.15 -3.20 -6.85
N SER A 96 -9.32 -1.88 -6.86
CA SER A 96 -9.46 -1.10 -8.09
C SER A 96 -8.31 -0.11 -8.27
N THR A 97 -7.97 0.17 -9.53
CA THR A 97 -6.96 1.16 -9.90
C THR A 97 -7.46 2.07 -11.01
N THR A 98 -7.23 3.37 -10.87
CA THR A 98 -7.56 4.37 -11.89
C THR A 98 -6.38 4.65 -12.83
N SER A 99 -5.16 4.37 -12.38
CA SER A 99 -3.93 4.61 -13.13
C SER A 99 -3.00 3.41 -13.01
N TYR A 100 -3.00 2.58 -14.05
CA TYR A 100 -2.02 1.52 -14.23
C TYR A 100 -1.22 1.82 -15.49
N ASN A 101 0.08 2.04 -15.31
CA ASN A 101 1.06 2.14 -16.36
C ASN A 101 2.15 1.08 -16.09
N PRO A 102 2.36 0.10 -16.99
CA PRO A 102 3.35 -0.95 -16.79
C PRO A 102 4.79 -0.42 -16.72
N ASP A 103 5.10 0.76 -17.26
CA ASP A 103 6.45 1.31 -17.29
C ASP A 103 6.84 2.01 -15.96
N ARG A 104 5.87 2.21 -15.05
CA ARG A 104 6.14 2.79 -13.73
C ARG A 104 6.59 1.73 -12.73
N GLN A 105 7.35 2.16 -11.72
CA GLN A 105 7.83 1.27 -10.64
C GLN A 105 6.70 0.66 -9.80
N GLY A 106 5.51 1.25 -9.84
CA GLY A 106 4.35 0.80 -9.07
C GLY A 106 3.10 1.59 -9.41
N PHE A 107 2.00 1.26 -8.73
CA PHE A 107 0.70 1.87 -8.94
C PHE A 107 -0.18 1.78 -7.69
N PHE A 108 -1.20 2.62 -7.61
CA PHE A 108 -2.14 2.60 -6.49
C PHE A 108 -3.29 1.62 -6.74
N ILE A 109 -3.69 0.93 -5.67
CA ILE A 109 -4.89 0.11 -5.56
C ILE A 109 -5.71 0.60 -4.36
N ASN A 110 -7.00 0.79 -4.58
CA ASN A 110 -7.99 0.90 -3.51
C ASN A 110 -8.52 -0.50 -3.20
N PRO A 111 -8.46 -1.00 -1.95
CA PRO A 111 -8.92 -2.35 -1.62
C PRO A 111 -10.37 -2.60 -2.02
N ALA A 112 -10.69 -3.85 -2.36
CA ALA A 112 -12.05 -4.24 -2.75
C ALA A 112 -13.04 -4.15 -1.57
N ASP A 113 -12.55 -4.36 -0.36
CA ASP A 113 -13.31 -4.24 0.87
C ASP A 113 -13.39 -2.77 1.35
N PRO A 114 -14.57 -2.13 1.35
CA PRO A 114 -14.72 -0.74 1.76
C PRO A 114 -14.49 -0.51 3.27
N LYS A 115 -14.63 -1.57 4.08
CA LYS A 115 -14.41 -1.51 5.54
C LYS A 115 -12.94 -1.72 5.91
N SER A 116 -12.09 -2.11 4.96
CA SER A 116 -10.65 -2.26 5.15
C SER A 116 -10.04 -1.05 5.89
N ASN A 117 -9.10 -1.33 6.79
CA ASN A 117 -8.28 -0.28 7.40
C ASN A 117 -7.30 0.38 6.39
N ILE A 118 -7.06 -0.28 5.26
CA ILE A 118 -6.23 0.23 4.17
C ILE A 118 -7.10 1.16 3.33
N GLU A 119 -6.71 2.44 3.27
CA GLU A 119 -7.39 3.43 2.43
C GLU A 119 -6.95 3.29 0.97
N ARG A 120 -5.65 3.07 0.78
CA ARG A 120 -5.04 2.75 -0.52
C ARG A 120 -3.71 2.06 -0.32
N CYS A 121 -3.28 1.32 -1.32
CA CYS A 121 -2.01 0.62 -1.34
C CYS A 121 -1.21 1.04 -2.56
N PHE A 122 0.02 1.49 -2.38
CA PHE A 122 0.97 1.58 -3.49
C PHE A 122 1.68 0.24 -3.62
N VAL A 123 1.42 -0.47 -4.72
CA VAL A 123 2.03 -1.75 -5.05
C VAL A 123 3.33 -1.51 -5.81
N VAL A 124 4.43 -2.10 -5.33
CA VAL A 124 5.71 -2.06 -6.06
C VAL A 124 5.72 -3.19 -7.09
N LYS A 125 5.76 -2.84 -8.38
CA LYS A 125 5.61 -3.78 -9.50
C LYS A 125 6.66 -4.91 -9.44
N LYS A 126 7.90 -4.60 -9.08
CA LYS A 126 9.00 -5.59 -8.98
C LYS A 126 8.72 -6.69 -7.94
N ALA A 127 7.88 -6.42 -6.94
CA ALA A 127 7.48 -7.38 -5.93
C ALA A 127 6.26 -8.24 -6.33
N THR A 128 5.78 -8.11 -7.58
CA THR A 128 4.61 -8.83 -8.09
C THR A 128 5.01 -9.92 -9.08
N SER A 129 4.33 -11.07 -8.99
CA SER A 129 4.49 -12.19 -9.92
C SER A 129 3.42 -12.17 -11.01
N LYS A 130 2.22 -11.65 -10.70
CA LYS A 130 1.12 -11.54 -11.65
C LYS A 130 0.20 -10.36 -11.32
N ILE A 131 -0.20 -9.63 -12.35
CA ILE A 131 -1.20 -8.56 -12.29
C ILE A 131 -2.27 -8.90 -13.33
N THR A 132 -3.53 -8.98 -12.93
CA THR A 132 -4.66 -9.36 -13.81
C THR A 132 -5.81 -8.37 -13.64
N ILE A 133 -6.32 -7.84 -14.75
CA ILE A 133 -7.57 -7.08 -14.77
C ILE A 133 -8.73 -8.10 -14.71
N ILE A 134 -9.68 -7.89 -13.80
CA ILE A 134 -10.79 -8.82 -13.52
C ILE A 134 -12.17 -8.17 -13.72
#